data_AF-A0A839Q2E6-F1
#
_entry.id   AF-A0A839Q2E6-F1
#
_cell.length_a   1.000
_cell.length_b   1.000
_cell.length_c   1.000
_cell.angle_alpha   90.00
_cell.angle_beta   90.00
_cell.angle_gamma   90.00
#
_symmetry.space_group_name_H-M   'P 1'
#
loop_
_entity.id
_entity.type
_entity.pdbx_description
1 polymer ?
#
loop_
_entity_poly.entity_id
_entity_poly.type
_entity_poly.pdbx_seq_one_letter_code
_entity_poly.pdbx_strand_id
1 'polypeptide(L)'
;MDGHWAIQLSSKRDGIVDKKQTAETGSHTFRYPDILDEYEALKARFPDVNVVLIRGSAISSKPGNISLYVTIADPGGLTTRDEVLTWCKGRFPNLGKDARLNVCYPRKLEHD
;
A
#
# COMPACT_ATOMS: atom_id res chain seq x y z
N MET A 1 -23.27 6.13 1.73
CA MET A 1 -22.46 5.86 2.92
C MET A 1 -21.02 6.13 2.55
N ASP A 2 -20.39 7.05 3.27
CA ASP A 2 -19.13 7.69 2.91
C ASP A 2 -18.00 6.67 2.95
N GLY A 3 -17.59 6.21 1.77
CA GLY A 3 -16.66 5.09 1.61
C GLY A 3 -15.42 5.21 2.50
N HIS A 4 -15.09 4.12 3.16
CA HIS A 4 -13.96 4.01 4.09
C HIS A 4 -12.64 4.36 3.40
N TRP A 5 -11.80 5.14 4.08
CA TRP A 5 -10.45 5.42 3.61
C TRP A 5 -9.46 4.48 4.30
N ALA A 6 -8.49 4.01 3.53
CA ALA A 6 -7.40 3.20 4.01
C ALA A 6 -6.06 3.69 3.45
N ILE A 7 -4.97 3.11 3.95
CA ILE A 7 -3.63 3.41 3.48
C ILE A 7 -3.16 2.30 2.55
N GLN A 8 -2.82 2.64 1.32
CA GLN A 8 -2.11 1.74 0.43
C GLN A 8 -0.59 1.93 0.64
N LEU A 9 0.06 0.91 1.19
CA LEU A 9 1.49 0.91 1.50
C LEU A 9 2.33 0.40 0.33
N SER A 10 1.82 -0.57 -0.43
CA SER A 10 2.49 -1.11 -1.62
C SER A 10 1.48 -1.57 -2.67
N SER A 11 1.94 -1.66 -3.92
CA SER A 11 1.18 -2.18 -5.05
C SER A 11 2.15 -2.77 -6.08
N LYS A 12 2.22 -4.09 -6.17
CA LYS A 12 3.15 -4.82 -7.04
C LYS A 12 2.42 -5.89 -7.84
N ARG A 13 2.98 -6.30 -8.97
CA ARG A 13 2.61 -7.53 -9.68
C ARG A 13 3.87 -8.31 -9.99
N ASP A 14 3.76 -9.61 -10.23
CA ASP A 14 4.92 -10.40 -10.62
C ASP A 14 5.60 -9.82 -11.87
N GLY A 15 6.92 -9.67 -11.79
CA GLY A 15 7.75 -9.11 -12.85
C GLY A 15 7.69 -7.58 -12.98
N ILE A 16 7.02 -6.86 -12.07
CA ILE A 16 7.05 -5.39 -12.11
C ILE A 16 8.42 -4.85 -11.76
N VAL A 17 8.88 -3.87 -12.53
CA VAL A 17 10.11 -3.13 -12.24
C VAL A 17 9.76 -1.85 -11.49
N ASP A 18 10.20 -1.72 -10.25
CA ASP A 18 10.11 -0.49 -9.46
C ASP A 18 11.51 0.09 -9.25
N LYS A 19 11.86 1.16 -9.97
CA LYS A 19 13.19 1.79 -9.87
C LYS A 19 13.41 2.54 -8.56
N LYS A 20 12.36 2.77 -7.77
CA LYS A 20 12.43 3.52 -6.51
C LYS A 20 12.52 2.60 -5.30
N GLN A 21 12.30 1.31 -5.49
CA GLN A 21 12.30 0.31 -4.43
C GLN A 21 13.13 -0.88 -4.85
N THR A 22 13.83 -1.47 -3.90
CA THR A 22 14.62 -2.68 -4.13
C THR A 22 14.01 -3.76 -3.28
N ALA A 23 13.72 -4.91 -3.89
CA ALA A 23 13.35 -6.10 -3.16
C ALA A 23 14.49 -6.53 -2.21
N GLU A 24 14.19 -7.34 -1.21
CA GLU A 24 15.20 -7.84 -0.28
C GLU A 24 16.31 -8.63 -1.00
N THR A 25 15.97 -9.26 -2.13
CA THR A 25 16.89 -9.93 -3.06
C THR A 25 17.86 -8.99 -3.79
N GLY A 26 17.77 -7.66 -3.59
CA GLY A 26 18.58 -6.66 -4.29
C GLY A 26 18.08 -6.29 -5.69
N SER A 27 16.98 -6.90 -6.14
CA SER A 27 16.39 -6.67 -7.46
C SER A 27 15.40 -5.51 -7.47
N HIS A 28 15.38 -4.72 -8.54
CA HIS A 28 14.27 -3.77 -8.80
C HIS A 28 13.05 -4.45 -9.45
N THR A 29 13.19 -5.70 -9.86
CA THR A 29 12.10 -6.53 -10.37
C THR A 29 11.53 -7.34 -9.21
N PHE A 30 10.25 -7.14 -8.89
CA PHE A 30 9.57 -7.85 -7.82
C PHE A 30 8.89 -9.10 -8.37
N ARG A 31 9.17 -10.24 -7.75
CA ARG A 31 8.50 -11.52 -7.97
C ARG A 31 7.59 -11.85 -6.81
N TYR A 32 6.77 -12.91 -6.95
CA TYR A 32 5.85 -13.32 -5.87
C TYR A 32 6.49 -13.44 -4.47
N PRO A 33 7.69 -14.04 -4.31
CA PRO A 33 8.35 -14.07 -2.99
C PRO A 33 8.66 -12.67 -2.48
N ASP A 34 9.23 -11.79 -3.32
CA ASP A 34 9.56 -10.41 -2.93
C ASP A 34 8.32 -9.62 -2.50
N ILE A 35 7.16 -9.86 -3.13
CA ILE A 35 5.89 -9.22 -2.79
C ILE A 35 5.39 -9.72 -1.41
N LEU A 36 5.55 -11.01 -1.11
CA LEU A 36 5.19 -11.58 0.18
C LEU A 36 6.10 -11.05 1.28
N ASP A 37 7.42 -11.04 1.05
CA ASP A 37 8.41 -10.55 2.02
C ASP A 37 8.19 -9.05 2.31
N GLU A 38 7.92 -8.24 1.28
CA GLU A 38 7.56 -6.82 1.46
C GLU A 38 6.28 -6.65 2.29
N TYR A 39 5.27 -7.49 2.06
CA TYR A 39 4.05 -7.50 2.88
C TYR A 39 4.34 -7.85 4.34
N GLU A 40 5.11 -8.90 4.60
CA GLU A 40 5.44 -9.34 5.95
C GLU A 40 6.26 -8.28 6.71
N ALA A 41 7.23 -7.65 6.03
CA ALA A 41 8.00 -6.53 6.57
C ALA A 41 7.11 -5.33 6.92
N LEU A 42 6.16 -4.98 6.05
CA LEU A 42 5.20 -3.90 6.31
C LEU A 42 4.27 -4.24 7.49
N LYS A 43 3.80 -5.48 7.59
CA LYS A 43 2.98 -5.96 8.70
C LYS A 43 3.75 -5.90 10.03
N ALA A 44 5.02 -6.33 10.03
CA ALA A 44 5.88 -6.25 11.21
C ALA A 44 6.19 -4.79 11.62
N ARG A 45 6.30 -3.88 10.65
CA ARG A 45 6.54 -2.45 10.89
C ARG A 45 5.36 -1.73 11.54
N PHE A 46 4.12 -2.18 11.30
CA PHE A 46 2.90 -1.56 11.81
C PHE A 46 2.06 -2.56 12.62
N PRO A 47 2.57 -3.05 13.77
CA PRO A 47 1.88 -4.06 14.57
C PRO A 47 0.60 -3.53 15.23
N ASP A 48 0.45 -2.20 15.31
CA ASP A 48 -0.72 -1.49 15.85
C ASP A 48 -1.86 -1.32 14.84
N VAL A 49 -1.68 -1.78 13.60
CA VAL A 49 -2.62 -1.55 12.50
C VAL A 49 -2.95 -2.86 11.80
N ASN A 50 -4.19 -3.01 11.33
CA ASN A 50 -4.54 -4.16 10.50
C ASN A 50 -3.89 -4.02 9.12
N VAL A 51 -2.91 -4.86 8.82
CA VAL A 51 -2.19 -4.87 7.54
C VAL A 51 -2.53 -6.14 6.76
N VAL A 52 -3.12 -5.97 5.58
CA VAL A 52 -3.61 -7.06 4.72
C VAL A 52 -3.02 -6.96 3.32
N LEU A 53 -2.78 -8.13 2.71
CA LEU A 53 -2.44 -8.25 1.30
C LEU A 53 -3.70 -8.67 0.53
N ILE A 54 -4.11 -7.87 -0.45
CA ILE A 54 -5.31 -8.13 -1.24
C ILE A 54 -5.00 -8.07 -2.74
N ARG A 55 -5.85 -8.71 -3.54
CA ARG A 55 -5.84 -8.53 -4.99
C ARG A 55 -6.36 -7.14 -5.34
N GLY A 56 -5.69 -6.46 -6.25
CA GLY A 56 -6.06 -5.10 -6.66
C GLY A 56 -7.47 -5.02 -7.27
N SER A 57 -8.01 -6.14 -7.77
CA SER A 57 -9.40 -6.25 -8.20
C SER A 57 -10.42 -6.02 -7.07
N ALA A 58 -10.06 -6.31 -5.82
CA ALA A 58 -10.93 -6.08 -4.66
C ALA A 58 -11.10 -4.60 -4.29
N ILE A 59 -10.31 -3.71 -4.89
CA ILE A 59 -10.32 -2.26 -4.60
C ILE A 59 -10.50 -1.40 -5.84
N SER A 60 -10.51 -2.00 -7.04
CA SER A 60 -10.80 -1.31 -8.30
C SER A 60 -10.89 -2.33 -9.43
N SER A 61 -11.97 -2.25 -10.21
CA SER A 61 -12.19 -3.05 -11.41
C SER A 61 -11.38 -2.61 -12.64
N LYS A 62 -10.51 -1.60 -12.53
CA LYS A 62 -9.68 -1.14 -13.66
C LYS A 62 -8.75 -2.27 -14.14
N PRO A 63 -8.63 -2.52 -15.46
CA PRO A 63 -7.85 -3.65 -15.99
C PRO A 63 -6.40 -3.73 -15.50
N GLY A 64 -5.75 -2.58 -15.27
CA GLY A 64 -4.38 -2.57 -14.72
C GLY A 64 -4.26 -3.11 -13.29
N ASN A 65 -5.34 -3.03 -12.51
CA ASN A 65 -5.36 -3.39 -11.10
C ASN A 65 -5.61 -4.88 -10.84
N ILE A 66 -6.13 -5.63 -11.82
CA ILE A 66 -6.46 -7.05 -11.63
C ILE A 66 -5.22 -7.92 -11.37
N SER A 67 -4.07 -7.51 -11.89
CA SER A 67 -2.80 -8.23 -11.71
C SER A 67 -2.03 -7.83 -10.46
N LEU A 68 -2.48 -6.78 -9.76
CA LEU A 68 -1.76 -6.24 -8.62
C LEU A 68 -2.09 -7.01 -7.34
N TYR A 69 -1.08 -7.12 -6.49
CA TYR A 69 -1.15 -7.40 -5.08
C TYR A 69 -0.90 -6.07 -4.37
N VAL A 70 -1.83 -5.69 -3.51
CA VAL A 70 -1.86 -4.39 -2.86
C VAL A 70 -1.83 -4.61 -1.35
N THR A 71 -0.86 -4.00 -0.69
CA THR A 71 -0.75 -4.02 0.77
C THR A 71 -1.53 -2.83 1.31
N ILE A 72 -2.60 -3.10 2.04
CA ILE A 72 -3.46 -2.11 2.69
C ILE A 72 -3.22 -2.14 4.19
N ALA A 73 -3.08 -0.97 4.79
CA ALA A 73 -3.15 -0.75 6.22
C ALA A 73 -4.45 -0.01 6.56
N ASP A 74 -5.16 -0.55 7.55
CA ASP A 74 -6.40 0.03 8.07
C ASP A 74 -6.28 0.21 9.59
N PRO A 75 -5.97 1.44 10.07
CA PRO A 75 -5.93 1.74 11.50
C PRO A 75 -7.34 1.94 12.11
N GLY A 76 -8.40 1.83 11.29
CA GLY A 76 -9.76 2.13 11.68
C GLY A 76 -10.03 3.64 11.76
N GLY A 77 -11.30 4.01 11.54
CA GLY A 77 -11.80 5.37 11.79
C GLY A 77 -11.35 6.45 10.79
N LEU A 78 -10.66 6.09 9.70
CA LEU A 78 -10.31 7.06 8.66
C LEU A 78 -11.50 7.26 7.70
N THR A 79 -11.96 8.50 7.62
CA THR A 79 -13.16 8.91 6.87
C THR A 79 -12.84 9.88 5.74
N THR A 80 -11.65 10.48 5.75
CA THR A 80 -11.22 11.44 4.74
C THR A 80 -9.82 11.15 4.20
N ARG A 81 -9.55 11.67 3.00
CA ARG A 81 -8.22 11.65 2.39
C ARG A 81 -7.16 12.33 3.26
N ASP A 82 -7.52 13.43 3.93
CA ASP A 82 -6.57 14.24 4.69
C ASP A 82 -6.18 13.57 6.02
N GLU A 83 -7.07 12.79 6.61
CA GLU A 83 -6.74 11.93 7.75
C GLU A 83 -5.69 10.88 7.37
N VAL A 84 -5.83 10.25 6.19
CA VAL A 84 -4.80 9.33 5.67
C VAL A 84 -3.47 10.05 5.46
N LEU A 85 -3.48 11.23 4.82
CA LEU A 85 -2.25 12.00 4.60
C LEU A 85 -1.57 12.42 5.91
N THR A 86 -2.37 12.72 6.94
CA THR A 86 -1.89 13.05 8.28
C THR A 86 -1.25 11.83 8.95
N TRP A 87 -1.90 10.66 8.87
CA TRP A 87 -1.35 9.40 9.33
C TRP A 87 -0.01 9.08 8.63
N CYS A 88 0.03 9.21 7.30
CA CYS A 88 1.24 9.01 6.50
C CYS A 88 2.36 9.98 6.90
N LYS A 89 2.03 11.25 7.19
CA LYS A 89 3.03 12.23 7.65
C LYS A 89 3.63 11.84 8.99
N GLY A 90 2.82 11.32 9.91
CA GLY A 90 3.28 10.83 11.21
C GLY A 90 4.20 9.61 11.11
N ARG A 91 3.91 8.66 10.21
CA ARG A 91 4.70 7.42 10.08
C ARG A 91 5.92 7.52 9.15
N PHE A 92 5.93 8.54 8.29
CA PHE A 92 7.03 8.83 7.37
C PHE A 92 7.44 10.32 7.44
N PRO A 93 7.91 10.80 8.60
CA PRO A 93 8.20 12.21 8.81
C PRO A 93 9.37 12.72 7.94
N ASN A 94 10.34 11.84 7.67
CA ASN A 94 11.57 12.16 6.94
C ASN A 94 11.40 12.17 5.41
N LEU A 95 10.23 11.77 4.90
CA LEU A 95 9.96 11.77 3.46
C LEU A 95 9.28 13.07 3.04
N GLY A 96 9.76 13.64 1.92
CA GLY A 96 9.04 14.69 1.21
C GLY A 96 7.67 14.21 0.71
N LYS A 97 6.79 15.15 0.33
CA LYS A 97 5.40 14.84 -0.07
C LYS A 97 5.30 13.76 -1.14
N ASP A 98 6.06 13.89 -2.22
CA ASP A 98 5.98 12.96 -3.36
C ASP A 98 6.63 11.61 -3.06
N ALA A 99 7.71 11.61 -2.27
CA ALA A 99 8.34 10.38 -1.80
C ALA A 99 7.38 9.59 -0.90
N ARG A 100 6.68 10.28 0.01
CA ARG A 100 5.69 9.70 0.90
C ARG A 100 4.51 9.09 0.15
N LEU A 101 4.01 9.75 -0.90
CA LEU A 101 2.92 9.21 -1.71
C LEU A 101 3.29 7.93 -2.47
N ASN A 102 4.59 7.62 -2.65
CA ASN A 102 5.01 6.34 -3.23
C ASN A 102 4.93 5.16 -2.25
N VAL A 103 4.93 5.42 -0.93
CA VAL A 103 4.98 4.38 0.12
C VAL A 103 3.78 4.44 1.08
N CYS A 104 2.93 5.45 0.93
CA CYS A 104 1.78 5.71 1.78
C CYS A 104 0.76 6.55 1.00
N TYR A 105 -0.12 5.86 0.28
CA TYR A 105 -1.09 6.46 -0.63
C TYR A 105 -2.51 6.40 -0.07
N PRO A 106 -3.28 7.51 -0.06
CA PRO A 106 -4.68 7.49 0.35
C PRO A 106 -5.55 6.69 -0.61
N ARG A 107 -6.15 5.61 -0.12
CA ARG A 107 -7.04 4.75 -0.90
C ARG A 107 -8.46 4.85 -0.39
N LYS A 108 -9.39 5.27 -1.26
CA LYS A 108 -10.81 5.08 -1.00
C LYS A 108 -11.16 3.64 -1.33
N LEU A 109 -11.77 2.93 -0.38
CA LEU A 109 -12.30 1.59 -0.59
C LEU A 109 -13.72 1.75 -1.14
N GLU A 110 -13.91 1.37 -2.38
CA GLU A 110 -15.24 1.26 -2.99
C GLU A 110 -15.79 -0.11 -2.60
N HIS A 111 -16.93 -0.13 -1.93
CA HIS A 111 -17.71 -1.35 -1.76
C HIS A 111 -18.59 -1.46 -3.01
N ASP A 112 -18.43 -2.54 -3.78
CA ASP A 112 -19.43 -2.94 -4.77
C ASP A 112 -20.68 -3.46 -4.05
#